data_AF-A0A1G9RZI1-F1
#
_entry.id   AF-A0A1G9RZI1-F1
#
_cell.length_a   1.000
_cell.length_b   1.000
_cell.length_c   1.000
_cell.angle_alpha   90.00
_cell.angle_beta   90.00
_cell.angle_gamma   90.00
#
_symmetry.space_group_name_H-M   'P 1'
#
loop_
_entity.id
_entity.type
_entity.pdbx_description
1 polymer ?
#
loop_
_entity_poly.entity_id
_entity_poly.type
_entity_poly.pdbx_seq_one_letter_code
_entity_poly.pdbx_strand_id
1 'polypeptide(L)' 'MIQVKLFDREHEKDLEKEMNRFLKGIDEQKLVDIKYNVAAMPEEEEEEQIYCFSAMVIYRA' A
#
# COMPACT_ATOMS: atom_id res chain seq x y z
N MET A 1 -11.64 -6.27 16.81
CA MET A 1 -10.49 -7.19 16.62
C MET A 1 -9.42 -6.47 15.78
N ILE A 2 -8.14 -6.90 15.79
CA ILE A 2 -7.14 -6.36 14.86
C ILE A 2 -7.42 -6.90 13.45
N GLN A 3 -7.36 -6.04 12.45
CA GLN A 3 -7.54 -6.34 11.03
C GLN A 3 -6.38 -5.75 10.22
N VAL A 4 -6.16 -6.32 9.04
CA VAL A 4 -5.09 -5.92 8.12
C VAL A 4 -5.66 -5.80 6.72
N LYS A 5 -5.34 -4.69 6.04
CA LYS A 5 -5.62 -4.49 4.62
C LYS A 5 -4.31 -4.28 3.87
N LEU A 6 -4.07 -5.10 2.85
CA LEU A 6 -2.93 -5.00 1.96
C LEU A 6 -3.32 -4.28 0.66
N PHE A 7 -2.40 -3.46 0.18
CA PHE A 7 -2.43 -2.77 -1.10
C PHE A 7 -1.12 -3.03 -1.83
N ASP A 8 -1.21 -3.19 -3.14
CA ASP A 8 -0.08 -3.40 -4.03
C ASP A 8 -0.39 -2.81 -5.41
N ARG A 9 0.49 -1.94 -5.91
CA ARG A 9 0.32 -1.16 -7.14
C ARG A 9 1.67 -0.92 -7.83
N GLU A 10 1.65 -0.91 -9.16
CA GLU A 10 2.83 -0.58 -9.98
C GLU A 10 3.09 0.94 -10.04
N HIS A 11 2.09 1.75 -9.70
CA HIS A 11 2.20 3.21 -9.66
C HIS A 11 1.85 3.77 -8.28
N GLU A 12 2.77 4.57 -7.73
CA GLU A 12 2.62 5.24 -6.43
C GLU A 12 1.33 6.04 -6.33
N LYS A 13 0.96 6.76 -7.39
CA LYS A 13 -0.26 7.59 -7.41
C LYS A 13 -1.54 6.76 -7.30
N ASP A 14 -1.53 5.53 -7.77
CA ASP A 14 -2.70 4.65 -7.68
C ASP A 14 -2.78 3.99 -6.30
N LEU A 15 -1.63 3.69 -5.68
CA LEU A 15 -1.56 3.30 -4.27
C LEU A 15 -2.14 4.40 -3.38
N GLU A 16 -1.70 5.64 -3.57
CA GLU A 16 -2.18 6.80 -2.81
C GLU A 16 -3.72 6.93 -2.88
N LYS A 17 -4.28 6.93 -4.10
CA LYS A 17 -5.73 7.07 -4.31
C LYS A 17 -6.52 5.98 -3.60
N GLU A 18 -6.06 4.74 -3.68
CA GLU A 18 -6.78 3.60 -3.11
C GLU A 18 -6.67 3.57 -1.58
N MET A 19 -5.48 3.82 -1.03
CA MET A 19 -5.29 3.97 0.41
C MET A 19 -6.15 5.09 0.97
N ASN A 20 -6.16 6.27 0.34
CA ASN A 20 -6.98 7.39 0.77
C ASN A 20 -8.48 7.07 0.72
N ARG A 21 -8.93 6.30 -0.28
CA ARG A 21 -10.33 5.83 -0.35
C ARG A 21 -10.67 4.90 0.81
N PHE A 22 -9.76 4.00 1.16
CA PHE A 22 -9.95 3.07 2.27
C PHE A 22 -9.91 3.77 3.63
N LEU A 23 -8.91 4.62 3.86
CA LEU A 23 -8.71 5.35 5.13
C LEU A 23 -9.87 6.30 5.44
N LYS A 24 -10.55 6.86 4.43
CA LYS A 24 -11.78 7.65 4.62
C LYS A 24 -12.90 6.90 5.37
N GLY A 25 -12.90 5.57 5.34
CA GLY A 25 -13.87 4.73 6.05
C GLY A 25 -13.43 4.30 7.45
N ILE A 26 -12.23 4.70 7.90
CA ILE A 26 -11.66 4.28 9.18
C ILE A 26 -11.66 5.47 10.15
N ASP A 27 -12.17 5.24 11.36
CA ASP A 27 -11.98 6.16 12.47
C ASP A 27 -10.49 6.22 12.83
N GLU A 28 -9.91 7.43 12.89
CA GLU A 28 -8.50 7.66 13.17
C GLU A 28 -8.03 6.98 14.47
N GLN A 29 -8.88 6.90 15.50
CA GLN A 29 -8.54 6.21 16.76
C GLN A 29 -8.41 4.69 16.62
N LYS A 30 -8.95 4.13 15.53
CA LYS A 30 -8.87 2.70 15.22
C LYS A 30 -7.66 2.37 14.34
N LEU A 31 -6.98 3.36 13.77
CA LEU A 31 -5.75 3.13 13.02
C LEU A 31 -4.64 2.70 13.99
N VAL A 32 -3.98 1.59 13.69
CA VAL A 32 -2.89 1.04 14.52
C VAL A 32 -1.55 1.38 13.90
N ASP A 33 -1.38 1.12 12.60
CA ASP A 33 -0.13 1.37 11.88
C ASP A 33 -0.36 1.33 10.36
N ILE A 34 0.55 1.95 9.62
CA ILE A 34 0.65 1.83 8.17
C ILE A 34 2.11 1.53 7.82
N LYS A 35 2.36 0.36 7.22
CA LYS A 35 3.69 -0.02 6.75
C LYS A 35 3.74 0.10 5.24
N TYR A 36 4.72 0.82 4.73
CA TYR A 36 4.95 1.02 3.30
C TYR A 36 6.23 0.31 2.86
N ASN A 37 6.21 -0.29 1.68
CA ASN A 37 7.39 -0.93 1.09
C ASN A 37 7.41 -0.74 -0.43
N VAL A 38 8.60 -0.49 -0.97
CA VAL A 38 8.85 -0.41 -2.41
C VAL A 38 9.81 -1.53 -2.78
N ALA A 39 9.41 -2.36 -3.73
CA ALA A 39 10.31 -3.28 -4.39
C ALA A 39 10.65 -2.71 -5.78
N ALA A 40 11.93 -2.75 -6.12
CA ALA A 40 12.44 -2.40 -7.44
C ALA A 40 13.20 -3.61 -7.96
N MET A 41 12.72 -4.20 -9.06
CA MET A 41 13.35 -5.36 -9.72
C MET A 41 13.75 -4.98 -11.15
N PRO A 42 15.04 -5.07 -11.51
CA PRO A 42 15.46 -4.85 -12.89
C PRO A 42 14.91 -5.97 -13.77
N GLU A 43 14.43 -5.65 -14.96
CA GLU A 43 14.07 -6.65 -15.95
C GLU A 43 15.34 -7.09 -16.68
N GLU A 44 15.63 -8.39 -16.75
CA GLU A 44 16.91 -8.89 -17.30
C GLU A 44 17.00 -8.74 -18.82
N GLU A 45 15.85 -8.63 -19.50
CA GLU A 45 15.74 -8.62 -20.96
C GLU A 45 15.45 -7.22 -21.55
N GLU A 46 14.95 -6.30 -20.74
CA GLU A 46 14.61 -4.92 -21.14
C GLU A 46 15.31 -3.93 -20.19
N GLU A 47 15.76 -2.76 -20.66
CA GLU A 47 16.30 -1.69 -19.79
C GLU A 47 15.21 -1.04 -18.90
N GLU A 48 14.10 -1.74 -18.67
CA GLU A 48 12.97 -1.31 -17.87
C GLU A 48 13.10 -1.80 -16.41
N GLN A 49 12.57 -0.97 -15.50
CA GLN A 49 12.65 -1.19 -14.05
C GLN A 49 11.22 -1.35 -13.53
N ILE A 50 10.89 -2.54 -13.02
CA ILE A 50 9.58 -2.80 -12.44
C ILE A 50 9.57 -2.25 -11.01
N TYR A 51 8.58 -1.42 -10.71
CA TYR A 51 8.31 -0.92 -9.37
C TYR A 51 7.04 -1.55 -8.80
N CYS A 52 7.11 -2.01 -7.56
CA CYS A 52 5.97 -2.51 -6.80
C CYS A 52 5.86 -1.68 -5.51
N PHE A 53 4.83 -0.85 -5.46
CA PHE A 53 4.49 0.01 -4.33
C PHE A 53 3.40 -0.66 -3.51
N SER A 54 3.75 -1.01 -2.27
CA SER A 54 2.85 -1.79 -1.40
C SER A 54 2.65 -1.10 -0.06
N ALA A 55 1.46 -1.26 0.50
CA ALA A 55 1.14 -0.77 1.83
C ALA A 55 0.28 -1.76 2.62
N MET A 56 0.57 -1.88 3.92
CA MET A 56 -0.19 -2.66 4.88
C MET A 56 -0.80 -1.71 5.90
N VAL A 57 -2.13 -1.61 5.93
CA VAL A 57 -2.87 -0.85 6.93
C VAL A 57 -3.37 -1.80 8.02
N ILE A 58 -2.95 -1.54 9.25
CA ILE A 58 -3.34 -2.29 10.45
C ILE A 58 -4.35 -1.42 11.22
N TYR A 59 -5.52 -1.97 11.52
CA TYR A 59 -6.62 -1.20 12.14
C TYR A 59 -7.48 -2.07 13.06
N ARG A 60 -8.25 -1.44 13.94
CA ARG A 60 -9.23 -2.09 14.81
C ARG A 60 -10.60 -2.04 14.13
N ALA A 61 -11.25 -3.19 13.94
CA ALA A 61 -12.65 -3.28 13.50
C ALA A 61 -13.55 -3.64 14.67
#